data_AF-A0A512IJN3-F1
#
_entry.id   AF-A0A512IJN3-F1
#
_cell.length_a   1.000
_cell.length_b   1.000
_cell.length_c   1.000
_cell.angle_alpha   90.00
_cell.angle_beta   90.00
_cell.angle_gamma   90.00
#
_symmetry.space_group_name_H-M   'P 1'
#
loop_
_entity.id
_entity.type
_entity.pdbx_description
1 polymer ?
#
loop_
_entity_poly.entity_id
_entity_poly.type
_entity_poly.pdbx_seq_one_letter_code
_entity_poly.pdbx_strand_id
1 'polypeptide(L)'
;MTGAAVLVAVALTACGSVIKPQQADGGTAPAEMAALDRDRHVSTLAKSPGRRLPGAVVSARSDAAERPPFTMASLDPDPEPVLRQPVVPQQAAPSGRAVTQLVSFDTAPFPFEGTVPNRGPFLDAESGARKGHRTARGGVLWQDQTFGDDRVLLHIPAGFDPRRQAVMVVFFHGHGATLERDVRDRQRVAEQITASGANAVLVAPQFAYDARDSSAGKFWTERGFRNFLDEAGRKLASLRNDTGSARVFARMPVVLVAYSGGFVPAAWSLKDMGADSRMRGVLLLDALYGEEEKFATWIGTARSAFFVSAYTRYTQRHNANLKSMLAARGIASGTELGDSLSRGGVSFLATGSDAVHQDYVTQAWTEFPIKDVLARLPELYVRDPDTVASITPRSRRRERSADADPR
;
A
#
# COMPACT_ATOMS: atom_id res chain seq x y z
N MET A 1 -6.57 -64.13 -37.63
CA MET A 1 -5.87 -65.40 -37.31
C MET A 1 -4.38 -65.19 -37.56
N THR A 2 -3.52 -65.76 -36.70
CA THR A 2 -2.13 -66.24 -36.92
C THR A 2 -1.22 -65.62 -38.00
N GLY A 3 -0.01 -65.22 -37.60
CA GLY A 3 1.12 -64.83 -38.49
C GLY A 3 1.95 -63.68 -37.89
N ALA A 4 2.79 -63.88 -36.86
CA ALA A 4 4.11 -64.51 -36.91
C ALA A 4 5.01 -63.87 -38.00
N ALA A 5 5.82 -62.84 -37.74
CA ALA A 5 6.99 -62.72 -36.86
C ALA A 5 8.29 -63.32 -37.44
N VAL A 6 9.28 -62.46 -37.67
CA VAL A 6 10.69 -62.81 -37.92
C VAL A 6 11.56 -61.95 -37.01
N LEU A 7 12.50 -62.57 -36.33
CA LEU A 7 13.46 -61.93 -35.43
C LEU A 7 14.80 -61.79 -36.14
N VAL A 8 15.44 -60.62 -36.08
CA VAL A 8 16.87 -60.47 -36.38
C VAL A 8 17.52 -59.69 -35.24
N ALA A 9 18.39 -60.36 -34.50
CA ALA A 9 19.20 -59.74 -33.46
C ALA A 9 20.65 -59.67 -33.94
N VAL A 10 21.24 -58.48 -33.88
CA VAL A 10 22.70 -58.29 -33.96
C VAL A 10 23.09 -57.40 -32.79
N ALA A 11 23.83 -57.96 -31.84
CA ALA A 11 24.49 -57.21 -30.78
C ALA A 11 25.98 -57.10 -31.13
N LEU A 12 26.55 -55.90 -31.01
CA LEU A 12 28.00 -55.71 -31.04
C LEU A 12 28.46 -54.77 -29.92
N THR A 13 29.63 -55.11 -29.39
CA THR A 13 30.14 -54.76 -28.06
C THR A 13 30.57 -53.29 -27.93
N ALA A 14 30.58 -52.78 -26.69
CA ALA A 14 30.94 -51.39 -26.38
C ALA A 14 32.43 -51.18 -26.06
N CYS A 15 32.96 -50.02 -26.48
CA CYS A 15 34.04 -49.20 -25.92
C CYS A 15 34.03 -47.86 -26.70
N GLY A 16 34.39 -46.68 -26.16
CA GLY A 16 34.71 -46.30 -24.78
C GLY A 16 35.36 -44.91 -24.74
N SER A 17 34.97 -44.08 -23.77
CA SER A 17 35.62 -42.80 -23.36
C SER A 17 35.37 -41.47 -24.13
N VAL A 18 34.66 -40.57 -23.41
CA VAL A 18 34.96 -39.13 -23.21
C VAL A 18 34.98 -38.15 -24.41
N ILE A 19 33.88 -37.41 -24.59
CA ILE A 19 33.87 -35.94 -24.74
C ILE A 19 32.72 -35.37 -23.88
N LYS A 20 32.94 -34.26 -23.16
CA LYS A 20 31.90 -33.54 -22.40
C LYS A 20 31.23 -32.45 -23.26
N PRO A 21 29.89 -32.34 -23.29
CA PRO A 21 29.18 -31.08 -23.46
C PRO A 21 28.99 -30.37 -22.10
N GLN A 22 28.92 -29.05 -22.10
CA GLN A 22 28.50 -28.28 -20.93
C GLN A 22 26.96 -28.32 -20.80
N GLN A 23 26.44 -28.54 -19.60
CA GLN A 23 25.06 -28.17 -19.28
C GLN A 23 25.04 -26.75 -18.73
N ALA A 24 24.02 -25.97 -19.11
CA ALA A 24 23.70 -24.72 -18.45
C ALA A 24 22.79 -25.02 -17.25
N ASP A 25 23.12 -24.50 -16.07
CA ASP A 25 22.28 -24.66 -14.89
C ASP A 25 20.96 -23.88 -15.03
N GLY A 26 19.85 -24.57 -14.76
CA GLY A 26 18.51 -24.06 -15.04
C GLY A 26 17.97 -23.12 -13.98
N GLY A 27 17.31 -22.04 -14.42
CA GLY A 27 16.51 -21.19 -13.52
C GLY A 27 15.32 -21.97 -12.94
N THR A 28 15.29 -22.11 -11.61
CA THR A 28 14.21 -22.81 -10.91
C THR A 28 12.96 -21.94 -10.76
N ALA A 29 11.93 -22.23 -11.56
CA ALA A 29 10.64 -21.57 -11.46
C ALA A 29 9.92 -21.94 -10.14
N PRO A 30 9.27 -21.00 -9.43
CA PRO A 30 8.64 -21.27 -8.14
C PRO A 30 7.31 -22.00 -8.32
N ALA A 31 7.26 -23.30 -7.98
CA ALA A 31 6.03 -24.08 -7.90
C ALA A 31 5.54 -24.30 -6.45
N GLU A 32 6.39 -24.07 -5.45
CA GLU A 32 6.14 -24.43 -4.04
C GLU A 32 5.73 -23.25 -3.16
N MET A 33 4.48 -22.78 -3.37
CA MET A 33 3.77 -21.87 -2.45
C MET A 33 2.40 -22.41 -1.98
N ALA A 34 1.94 -23.55 -2.50
CA ALA A 34 0.61 -24.10 -2.19
C ALA A 34 0.49 -24.78 -0.81
N ALA A 35 1.58 -24.87 -0.03
CA ALA A 35 1.69 -25.67 1.20
C ALA A 35 1.49 -24.87 2.51
N LEU A 36 0.65 -23.81 2.47
CA LEU A 36 0.47 -22.88 3.60
C LEU A 36 -1.00 -22.69 4.03
N ASP A 37 -1.78 -23.78 4.07
CA ASP A 37 -2.88 -23.89 5.05
C ASP A 37 -3.23 -25.36 5.37
N ARG A 38 -2.75 -25.85 6.52
CA ARG A 38 -3.20 -27.05 7.24
C ARG A 38 -2.78 -26.97 8.72
N ASP A 39 -3.65 -26.45 9.60
CA ASP A 39 -4.47 -27.35 10.42
C ASP A 39 -5.45 -26.64 11.40
N ARG A 40 -6.66 -27.20 11.43
CA ARG A 40 -7.60 -27.40 12.56
C ARG A 40 -7.68 -26.41 13.73
N HIS A 41 -8.91 -25.94 13.96
CA HIS A 41 -9.40 -25.57 15.28
C HIS A 41 -9.20 -26.68 16.33
N VAL A 42 -8.75 -26.30 17.52
CA VAL A 42 -9.05 -26.99 18.78
C VAL A 42 -9.55 -25.94 19.77
N SER A 43 -10.67 -26.21 20.44
CA SER A 43 -11.30 -25.28 21.40
C SER A 43 -11.09 -25.76 22.83
N THR A 44 -10.59 -24.88 23.70
CA THR A 44 -10.60 -25.06 25.17
C THR A 44 -10.95 -23.74 25.85
N LEU A 45 -11.70 -23.80 26.96
CA LEU A 45 -12.24 -22.63 27.64
C LEU A 45 -11.27 -22.09 28.69
N ALA A 46 -11.03 -20.78 28.67
CA ALA A 46 -10.37 -20.09 29.77
C ALA A 46 -11.33 -19.85 30.96
N LYS A 47 -10.84 -20.04 32.18
CA LYS A 47 -11.47 -19.55 33.43
C LYS A 47 -10.57 -18.53 34.10
N SER A 48 -11.18 -17.43 34.56
CA SER A 48 -10.63 -16.40 35.45
C SER A 48 -11.78 -15.96 36.37
N PRO A 49 -11.52 -15.59 37.64
CA PRO A 49 -11.06 -14.23 37.94
C PRO A 49 -10.09 -14.10 39.14
N GLY A 50 -9.46 -12.93 39.29
CA GLY A 50 -8.59 -12.61 40.43
C GLY A 50 -8.24 -11.11 40.53
N ARG A 51 -9.17 -10.29 41.04
CA ARG A 51 -9.02 -8.82 41.16
C ARG A 51 -8.57 -8.42 42.58
N ARG A 52 -7.52 -7.60 42.71
CA ARG A 52 -7.26 -6.76 43.92
C ARG A 52 -6.48 -5.47 43.60
N LEU A 53 -6.94 -4.40 44.25
CA LEU A 53 -6.27 -3.13 44.58
C LEU A 53 -6.32 -3.05 46.13
N PRO A 54 -5.51 -2.25 46.88
CA PRO A 54 -5.37 -0.80 46.70
C PRO A 54 -3.98 -0.20 47.08
N GLY A 55 -3.89 1.13 47.05
CA GLY A 55 -2.81 1.91 47.68
C GLY A 55 -2.72 3.33 47.15
N ALA A 56 -3.07 4.33 47.96
CA ALA A 56 -2.95 5.76 47.62
C ALA A 56 -2.44 6.56 48.82
N VAL A 57 -1.58 7.56 48.58
CA VAL A 57 -1.12 8.55 49.57
C VAL A 57 -1.03 9.92 48.87
N VAL A 58 -1.23 11.01 49.63
CA VAL A 58 -1.40 12.38 49.13
C VAL A 58 -0.37 13.33 49.74
N SER A 59 0.29 14.15 48.91
CA SER A 59 0.64 15.57 49.16
C SER A 59 1.17 16.19 47.85
N ALA A 60 0.87 17.41 47.34
CA ALA A 60 0.06 18.58 47.71
C ALA A 60 0.84 19.86 48.16
N ARG A 61 0.56 20.97 47.44
CA ARG A 61 0.94 22.39 47.66
C ARG A 61 2.43 22.75 47.45
N SER A 62 2.80 23.93 46.95
CA SER A 62 2.07 25.01 46.20
C SER A 62 3.14 25.92 45.50
N ASP A 63 2.97 27.16 45.00
CA ASP A 63 1.91 28.20 45.11
C ASP A 63 1.98 29.26 43.96
N ALA A 64 1.30 30.40 44.18
CA ALA A 64 1.33 31.70 43.49
C ALA A 64 2.74 32.30 43.16
N ALA A 65 2.91 33.38 42.37
CA ALA A 65 2.13 34.07 41.31
C ALA A 65 3.01 35.22 40.72
N GLU A 66 2.56 35.92 39.65
CA GLU A 66 2.50 37.41 39.55
C GLU A 66 2.20 37.97 38.13
N ARG A 67 1.66 39.20 38.11
CA ARG A 67 1.49 40.17 37.00
C ARG A 67 1.65 41.55 37.65
N PRO A 68 2.31 42.54 37.02
CA PRO A 68 1.59 43.64 36.33
C PRO A 68 2.46 44.28 35.20
N PRO A 69 2.19 45.51 34.68
CA PRO A 69 0.98 46.35 34.70
C PRO A 69 0.43 46.67 33.28
N PHE A 70 -0.65 47.46 33.23
CA PHE A 70 -1.07 48.23 32.04
C PHE A 70 -0.53 49.67 32.11
N THR A 71 -0.39 50.32 30.95
CA THR A 71 -0.14 51.77 30.82
C THR A 71 -1.07 52.35 29.75
N MET A 72 -1.56 53.59 29.94
CA MET A 72 -2.47 54.24 28.98
C MET A 72 -1.79 55.32 28.14
N ALA A 73 -2.25 55.42 26.89
CA ALA A 73 -2.38 56.61 26.03
C ALA A 73 -1.30 57.72 26.05
N SER A 74 -0.69 57.93 24.87
CA SER A 74 -0.49 59.28 24.32
C SER A 74 -1.30 59.39 23.03
N LEU A 75 -1.78 60.59 22.71
CA LEU A 75 -2.46 60.91 21.45
C LEU A 75 -1.48 61.57 20.49
N ASP A 76 -1.52 61.18 19.22
CA ASP A 76 -0.93 61.90 18.07
C ASP A 76 -1.65 61.43 16.77
N PRO A 77 -1.61 62.21 15.67
CA PRO A 77 -2.75 62.29 14.73
C PRO A 77 -2.85 61.19 13.66
N ASP A 78 -4.08 61.07 13.11
CA ASP A 78 -4.46 60.10 12.06
C ASP A 78 -3.64 60.26 10.76
N PRO A 79 -3.07 59.17 10.22
CA PRO A 79 -2.66 59.09 8.82
C PRO A 79 -3.87 58.79 7.91
N GLU A 80 -3.90 59.41 6.73
CA GLU A 80 -5.02 59.30 5.78
C GLU A 80 -5.35 57.86 5.32
N PRO A 81 -6.60 57.60 4.88
CA PRO A 81 -7.08 56.27 4.53
C PRO A 81 -6.45 55.72 3.24
N VAL A 82 -5.25 55.14 3.37
CA VAL A 82 -4.62 54.35 2.30
C VAL A 82 -5.54 53.19 1.92
N LEU A 83 -6.03 53.22 0.69
CA LEU A 83 -6.88 52.18 0.11
C LEU A 83 -6.14 50.83 0.15
N ARG A 84 -6.55 49.96 1.08
CA ARG A 84 -6.04 48.60 1.20
C ARG A 84 -6.41 47.80 -0.05
N GLN A 85 -5.47 47.68 -0.99
CA GLN A 85 -5.60 46.72 -2.07
C GLN A 85 -5.82 45.32 -1.46
N PRO A 86 -6.71 44.49 -2.02
CA PRO A 86 -6.94 43.16 -1.49
C PRO A 86 -5.65 42.35 -1.63
N VAL A 87 -5.11 41.89 -0.50
CA VAL A 87 -3.96 40.98 -0.48
C VAL A 87 -4.43 39.64 -1.04
N VAL A 88 -4.32 39.48 -2.36
CA VAL A 88 -4.48 38.21 -3.04
C VAL A 88 -3.48 37.24 -2.39
N PRO A 89 -3.93 36.11 -1.81
CA PRO A 89 -3.00 35.14 -1.23
C PRO A 89 -2.03 34.68 -2.31
N GLN A 90 -0.78 35.12 -2.20
CA GLN A 90 0.24 34.87 -3.22
C GLN A 90 0.36 33.35 -3.39
N GLN A 91 -0.03 32.85 -4.56
CA GLN A 91 -0.06 31.41 -4.81
C GLN A 91 1.36 30.88 -4.65
N ALA A 92 1.61 30.15 -3.55
CA ALA A 92 2.86 29.44 -3.38
C ALA A 92 3.10 28.58 -4.63
N ALA A 93 4.15 28.93 -5.39
CA ALA A 93 4.52 28.21 -6.58
C ALA A 93 4.86 26.75 -6.22
N PRO A 94 4.74 25.79 -7.17
CA PRO A 94 5.18 24.42 -6.96
C PRO A 94 6.70 24.35 -6.73
N SER A 95 7.12 24.53 -5.48
CA SER A 95 8.53 24.57 -5.08
C SER A 95 9.10 23.15 -4.93
N GLY A 96 10.17 22.89 -5.67
CA GLY A 96 11.04 21.73 -5.45
C GLY A 96 11.24 20.84 -6.68
N ARG A 97 12.48 20.34 -6.82
CA ARG A 97 12.76 19.08 -7.52
C ARG A 97 12.04 17.96 -6.77
N ALA A 98 11.79 16.83 -7.45
CA ALA A 98 11.29 15.65 -6.77
C ALA A 98 12.28 15.20 -5.69
N VAL A 99 11.77 14.80 -4.52
CA VAL A 99 12.57 14.33 -3.39
C VAL A 99 12.27 12.86 -3.15
N THR A 100 13.32 12.04 -3.05
CA THR A 100 13.24 10.61 -2.71
C THR A 100 14.26 10.33 -1.63
N GLN A 101 13.83 9.85 -0.46
CA GLN A 101 14.73 9.63 0.68
C GLN A 101 14.29 8.43 1.52
N LEU A 102 15.26 7.71 2.08
CA LEU A 102 15.07 6.71 3.11
C LEU A 102 15.11 7.37 4.49
N VAL A 103 14.08 7.16 5.29
CA VAL A 103 13.92 7.79 6.60
C VAL A 103 13.48 6.74 7.62
N SER A 104 14.20 6.62 8.73
CA SER A 104 13.86 5.74 9.86
C SER A 104 12.54 6.15 10.53
N PHE A 105 11.71 5.17 10.89
CA PHE A 105 10.41 5.37 11.56
C PHE A 105 10.32 4.55 12.85
N ASP A 106 9.92 5.20 13.96
CA ASP A 106 9.65 4.52 15.23
C ASP A 106 8.57 3.43 15.05
N THR A 107 7.60 3.72 14.17
CA THR A 107 6.44 2.89 13.83
C THR A 107 6.63 1.97 12.62
N ALA A 108 7.83 1.86 12.04
CA ALA A 108 8.11 0.91 10.94
C ALA A 108 7.74 -0.53 11.33
N PRO A 109 7.41 -1.42 10.36
CA PRO A 109 7.07 -2.82 10.64
C PRO A 109 8.09 -3.53 11.53
N PHE A 110 9.37 -3.23 11.35
CA PHE A 110 10.49 -3.74 12.15
C PHE A 110 11.31 -2.57 12.75
N PRO A 111 12.16 -2.83 13.77
CA PRO A 111 12.22 -4.04 14.58
C PRO A 111 10.92 -4.30 15.37
N PHE A 112 10.65 -5.57 15.66
CA PHE A 112 9.44 -6.02 16.37
C PHE A 112 9.76 -7.21 17.26
N GLU A 113 9.37 -7.14 18.54
CA GLU A 113 9.53 -8.24 19.52
C GLU A 113 8.18 -8.71 20.10
N GLY A 114 7.06 -8.28 19.50
CA GLY A 114 5.72 -8.65 19.97
C GLY A 114 5.28 -10.05 19.52
N THR A 115 3.98 -10.30 19.59
CA THR A 115 3.37 -11.58 19.22
C THR A 115 2.83 -11.58 17.79
N VAL A 116 3.01 -12.72 17.11
CA VAL A 116 2.27 -13.08 15.90
C VAL A 116 0.87 -13.54 16.32
N PRO A 117 -0.21 -12.92 15.81
CA PRO A 117 -1.58 -13.32 16.13
C PRO A 117 -1.81 -14.81 15.88
N ASN A 118 -2.40 -15.49 16.87
CA ASN A 118 -2.70 -16.93 16.88
C ASN A 118 -1.48 -17.89 16.81
N ARG A 119 -0.22 -17.41 16.85
CA ARG A 119 0.98 -18.28 16.94
C ARG A 119 1.74 -18.15 18.27
N GLY A 120 1.94 -16.94 18.79
CA GLY A 120 2.79 -16.70 19.97
C GLY A 120 3.82 -15.60 19.73
N PRO A 121 4.98 -15.58 20.42
CA PRO A 121 6.06 -14.63 20.14
C PRO A 121 6.51 -14.65 18.67
N PHE A 122 6.90 -13.50 18.14
CA PHE A 122 7.49 -13.42 16.80
C PHE A 122 8.92 -13.95 16.76
N LEU A 123 9.73 -13.60 17.76
CA LEU A 123 11.07 -14.15 17.93
C LEU A 123 10.96 -15.45 18.72
N ASP A 124 10.88 -16.57 18.00
CA ASP A 124 10.64 -17.94 18.49
C ASP A 124 11.85 -18.88 18.28
N ALA A 125 13.02 -18.32 17.96
CA ALA A 125 14.33 -18.98 17.95
C ALA A 125 15.41 -18.12 18.63
N GLU A 126 16.34 -18.80 19.30
CA GLU A 126 17.50 -18.17 19.96
C GLU A 126 18.79 -18.95 19.65
N SER A 127 19.92 -18.26 19.65
CA SER A 127 21.26 -18.86 19.59
C SER A 127 22.26 -17.95 20.31
N GLY A 128 22.67 -18.36 21.51
CA GLY A 128 23.37 -17.46 22.44
C GLY A 128 22.51 -16.24 22.73
N ALA A 129 23.05 -15.04 22.49
CA ALA A 129 22.32 -13.78 22.65
C ALA A 129 21.51 -13.35 21.40
N ARG A 130 21.57 -14.09 20.28
CA ARG A 130 20.85 -13.73 19.04
C ARG A 130 19.43 -14.29 19.05
N LYS A 131 18.43 -13.42 18.84
CA LYS A 131 17.03 -13.78 18.62
C LYS A 131 16.72 -13.92 17.11
N GLY A 132 15.75 -14.73 16.75
CA GLY A 132 15.29 -14.91 15.37
C GLY A 132 13.88 -15.49 15.25
N HIS A 133 13.35 -15.49 14.03
CA HIS A 133 12.02 -16.00 13.67
C HIS A 133 12.12 -17.32 12.88
N ARG A 134 11.28 -18.31 13.22
CA ARG A 134 11.12 -19.58 12.52
C ARG A 134 10.15 -19.45 11.35
N THR A 135 10.72 -19.39 10.16
CA THR A 135 9.96 -19.45 8.91
C THR A 135 9.15 -20.75 8.82
N ALA A 136 8.06 -20.73 8.06
CA ALA A 136 7.28 -21.95 7.78
C ALA A 136 8.06 -23.03 6.99
N ARG A 137 9.26 -22.71 6.47
CA ARG A 137 10.19 -23.65 5.82
C ARG A 137 11.25 -24.22 6.78
N GLY A 138 11.10 -24.02 8.10
CA GLY A 138 11.97 -24.56 9.14
C GLY A 138 13.28 -23.79 9.38
N GLY A 139 13.70 -22.94 8.44
CA GLY A 139 14.86 -22.05 8.61
C GLY A 139 14.58 -20.90 9.59
N VAL A 140 15.64 -20.42 10.24
CA VAL A 140 15.61 -19.25 11.15
C VAL A 140 16.12 -18.00 10.42
N LEU A 141 15.36 -16.91 10.51
CA LEU A 141 15.77 -15.56 10.09
C LEU A 141 16.13 -14.75 11.33
N TRP A 142 17.33 -14.20 11.40
CA TRP A 142 17.83 -13.53 12.62
C TRP A 142 17.42 -12.06 12.67
N GLN A 143 17.10 -11.56 13.88
CA GLN A 143 16.58 -10.20 14.10
C GLN A 143 17.56 -9.12 13.58
N ASP A 144 18.84 -9.29 13.87
CA ASP A 144 19.96 -8.43 13.49
C ASP A 144 20.26 -8.40 11.98
N GLN A 145 19.76 -9.38 11.21
CA GLN A 145 20.01 -9.52 9.77
C GLN A 145 18.78 -9.24 8.90
N THR A 146 17.57 -9.50 9.42
CA THR A 146 16.33 -9.49 8.62
C THR A 146 15.26 -8.56 9.18
N PHE A 147 15.27 -8.27 10.49
CA PHE A 147 14.20 -7.55 11.19
C PHE A 147 14.75 -6.37 12.00
N GLY A 148 15.83 -5.74 11.52
CA GLY A 148 16.47 -4.57 12.14
C GLY A 148 16.33 -3.27 11.35
N ASP A 149 15.90 -3.31 10.08
CA ASP A 149 15.76 -2.12 9.24
C ASP A 149 14.42 -1.43 9.51
N ASP A 150 14.49 -0.18 10.02
CA ASP A 150 13.34 0.67 10.38
C ASP A 150 13.02 1.73 9.30
N ARG A 151 13.70 1.66 8.15
CA ARG A 151 13.64 2.70 7.13
C ARG A 151 12.40 2.59 6.27
N VAL A 152 11.96 3.75 5.81
CA VAL A 152 10.82 3.94 4.91
C VAL A 152 11.26 4.79 3.74
N LEU A 153 11.02 4.31 2.52
CA LEU A 153 11.24 5.08 1.30
C LEU A 153 10.08 6.05 1.12
N LEU A 154 10.37 7.33 1.31
CA LEU A 154 9.47 8.44 1.05
C LEU A 154 9.81 9.02 -0.32
N HIS A 155 8.79 9.33 -1.13
CA HIS A 155 8.95 10.10 -2.35
C HIS A 155 7.84 11.13 -2.53
N ILE A 156 8.25 12.34 -2.92
CA ILE A 156 7.39 13.50 -3.17
C ILE A 156 7.75 14.03 -4.57
N PRO A 157 6.85 13.90 -5.56
CA PRO A 157 7.10 14.38 -6.92
C PRO A 157 7.33 15.90 -6.98
N ALA A 158 8.05 16.33 -8.03
CA ALA A 158 8.07 17.73 -8.43
C ALA A 158 6.63 18.16 -8.78
N GLY A 159 6.21 19.34 -8.30
CA GLY A 159 4.84 19.81 -8.51
C GLY A 159 3.78 19.28 -7.53
N PHE A 160 4.14 18.45 -6.55
CA PHE A 160 3.20 18.07 -5.48
C PHE A 160 2.75 19.30 -4.66
N ASP A 161 1.44 19.45 -4.48
CA ASP A 161 0.79 20.55 -3.79
C ASP A 161 -0.18 20.05 -2.69
N PRO A 162 0.10 20.28 -1.39
CA PRO A 162 -0.76 19.85 -0.29
C PRO A 162 -2.10 20.62 -0.19
N ARG A 163 -2.31 21.68 -1.00
CA ARG A 163 -3.58 22.41 -1.05
C ARG A 163 -4.60 21.78 -2.01
N ARG A 164 -4.12 20.94 -2.94
CA ARG A 164 -4.96 20.19 -3.90
C ARG A 164 -5.38 18.85 -3.31
N GLN A 165 -6.43 18.25 -3.86
CA GLN A 165 -6.78 16.86 -3.55
C GLN A 165 -5.60 15.94 -3.89
N ALA A 166 -5.32 14.98 -3.02
CA ALA A 166 -4.07 14.21 -3.02
C ALA A 166 -4.26 12.80 -2.47
N VAL A 167 -3.30 11.90 -2.74
CA VAL A 167 -3.25 10.56 -2.13
C VAL A 167 -1.86 10.18 -1.63
N MET A 168 -1.84 9.41 -0.54
CA MET A 168 -0.67 8.70 -0.05
C MET A 168 -0.68 7.29 -0.62
N VAL A 169 0.20 7.00 -1.57
CA VAL A 169 0.43 5.65 -2.08
C VAL A 169 1.31 4.93 -1.08
N VAL A 170 0.74 3.96 -0.37
CA VAL A 170 1.49 3.08 0.53
C VAL A 170 1.85 1.82 -0.26
N PHE A 171 3.13 1.49 -0.38
CA PHE A 171 3.59 0.33 -1.16
C PHE A 171 4.24 -0.73 -0.28
N PHE A 172 3.69 -1.94 -0.27
CA PHE A 172 4.24 -3.10 0.43
C PHE A 172 4.90 -4.06 -0.56
N HIS A 173 6.21 -4.26 -0.38
CA HIS A 173 7.05 -5.05 -1.28
C HIS A 173 6.90 -6.56 -1.07
N GLY A 174 7.46 -7.33 -2.02
CA GLY A 174 7.47 -8.79 -1.99
C GLY A 174 8.62 -9.38 -1.17
N HIS A 175 8.76 -10.72 -1.23
CA HIS A 175 9.89 -11.46 -0.66
C HIS A 175 11.21 -11.13 -1.37
N GLY A 176 12.33 -11.21 -0.64
CA GLY A 176 13.68 -11.04 -1.21
C GLY A 176 13.88 -9.65 -1.77
N ALA A 177 13.48 -8.62 -1.01
CA ALA A 177 13.46 -7.23 -1.47
C ALA A 177 14.09 -6.27 -0.46
N THR A 178 14.73 -5.24 -0.99
CA THR A 178 15.21 -4.06 -0.24
C THR A 178 14.62 -2.79 -0.86
N LEU A 179 14.43 -1.74 -0.06
CA LEU A 179 13.88 -0.47 -0.55
C LEU A 179 14.71 0.15 -1.68
N GLU A 180 16.04 0.05 -1.61
CA GLU A 180 16.96 0.52 -2.66
C GLU A 180 16.86 -0.33 -3.93
N ARG A 181 17.28 -1.60 -3.87
CA ARG A 181 17.45 -2.46 -5.06
C ARG A 181 16.11 -2.74 -5.75
N ASP A 182 15.05 -2.92 -4.96
CA ASP A 182 13.78 -3.41 -5.47
C ASP A 182 12.75 -2.31 -5.63
N VAL A 183 12.38 -1.61 -4.55
CA VAL A 183 11.28 -0.63 -4.62
C VAL A 183 11.65 0.62 -5.42
N ARG A 184 12.87 1.14 -5.22
CA ARG A 184 13.41 2.29 -5.95
C ARG A 184 13.90 1.90 -7.34
N ASP A 185 14.85 0.95 -7.44
CA ASP A 185 15.60 0.74 -8.69
C ASP A 185 14.94 -0.24 -9.67
N ARG A 186 14.60 -1.47 -9.24
CA ARG A 186 14.00 -2.48 -10.13
C ARG A 186 12.52 -2.21 -10.47
N GLN A 187 11.72 -1.92 -9.45
CA GLN A 187 10.26 -1.76 -9.56
C GLN A 187 9.83 -0.32 -9.86
N ARG A 188 10.77 0.63 -9.73
CA ARG A 188 10.63 2.04 -10.16
C ARG A 188 9.40 2.73 -9.56
N VAL A 189 8.97 2.36 -8.35
CA VAL A 189 7.66 2.75 -7.79
C VAL A 189 7.51 4.27 -7.65
N ALA A 190 8.57 4.97 -7.24
CA ALA A 190 8.62 6.43 -7.19
C ALA A 190 8.49 7.06 -8.58
N GLU A 191 9.08 6.45 -9.61
CA GLU A 191 8.97 6.90 -11.00
C GLU A 191 7.56 6.69 -11.54
N GLN A 192 6.90 5.55 -11.25
CA GLN A 192 5.51 5.32 -11.66
C GLN A 192 4.57 6.39 -11.09
N ILE A 193 4.80 6.81 -9.84
CA ILE A 193 4.04 7.89 -9.19
C ILE A 193 4.32 9.23 -9.88
N THR A 194 5.60 9.60 -10.09
CA THR A 194 5.95 10.83 -10.83
C THR A 194 5.37 10.83 -12.26
N ALA A 195 5.54 9.74 -13.00
CA ALA A 195 5.09 9.57 -14.39
C ALA A 195 3.57 9.44 -14.53
N SER A 196 2.81 9.32 -13.42
CA SER A 196 1.35 9.40 -13.44
C SER A 196 0.84 10.84 -13.57
N GLY A 197 1.61 11.84 -13.13
CA GLY A 197 1.16 13.23 -13.02
C GLY A 197 0.09 13.48 -11.92
N ALA A 198 -0.31 12.45 -11.18
CA ALA A 198 -1.24 12.59 -10.06
C ALA A 198 -0.59 13.34 -8.89
N ASN A 199 -1.38 14.10 -8.13
CA ASN A 199 -0.93 14.75 -6.90
C ASN A 199 -0.77 13.72 -5.76
N ALA A 200 0.25 12.87 -5.85
CA ALA A 200 0.45 11.71 -4.99
C ALA A 200 1.84 11.68 -4.36
N VAL A 201 1.98 11.02 -3.21
CA VAL A 201 3.26 10.76 -2.53
C VAL A 201 3.44 9.28 -2.22
N LEU A 202 4.67 8.79 -2.16
CA LEU A 202 5.00 7.40 -1.78
C LEU A 202 5.36 7.28 -0.31
N VAL A 203 4.91 6.19 0.31
CA VAL A 203 5.38 5.69 1.60
C VAL A 203 5.57 4.16 1.48
N ALA A 204 6.81 3.69 1.35
CA ALA A 204 7.12 2.26 1.26
C ALA A 204 8.01 1.84 2.45
N PRO A 205 7.47 1.16 3.49
CA PRO A 205 8.28 0.64 4.58
C PRO A 205 9.08 -0.60 4.17
N GLN A 206 10.24 -0.78 4.79
CA GLN A 206 10.96 -2.04 4.75
C GLN A 206 10.23 -3.08 5.62
N PHE A 207 9.94 -4.25 5.04
CA PHE A 207 9.56 -5.46 5.77
C PHE A 207 10.81 -6.34 5.96
N ALA A 208 10.69 -7.66 6.00
CA ALA A 208 11.80 -8.58 6.16
C ALA A 208 12.92 -8.30 5.13
N TYR A 209 14.07 -7.78 5.60
CA TYR A 209 15.17 -7.32 4.76
C TYR A 209 15.77 -8.49 3.97
N ASP A 210 15.67 -8.40 2.64
CA ASP A 210 16.14 -9.39 1.66
C ASP A 210 15.74 -10.86 1.93
N ALA A 211 14.59 -11.07 2.58
CA ALA A 211 14.18 -12.40 3.05
C ALA A 211 12.84 -12.88 2.48
N ARG A 212 12.64 -14.21 2.48
CA ARG A 212 11.43 -14.88 2.01
C ARG A 212 10.37 -14.99 3.12
N ASP A 213 9.96 -13.85 3.64
CA ASP A 213 9.06 -13.73 4.77
C ASP A 213 7.99 -12.63 4.56
N SER A 214 6.79 -12.84 5.09
CA SER A 214 5.62 -11.95 4.94
C SER A 214 5.18 -11.32 6.26
N SER A 215 6.00 -11.37 7.30
CA SER A 215 5.63 -10.89 8.63
C SER A 215 5.29 -9.39 8.66
N ALA A 216 4.15 -9.05 9.26
CA ALA A 216 3.65 -7.67 9.31
C ALA A 216 4.27 -6.84 10.46
N GLY A 217 4.97 -7.49 11.39
CA GLY A 217 5.66 -6.84 12.50
C GLY A 217 4.73 -5.94 13.32
N LYS A 218 5.10 -4.67 13.50
CA LYS A 218 4.28 -3.68 14.24
C LYS A 218 2.84 -3.56 13.70
N PHE A 219 2.56 -3.87 12.44
CA PHE A 219 1.19 -3.81 11.87
C PHE A 219 0.27 -4.95 12.33
N TRP A 220 0.77 -5.93 13.10
CA TRP A 220 -0.08 -6.86 13.85
C TRP A 220 -0.68 -6.24 15.12
N THR A 221 -0.09 -5.16 15.65
CA THR A 221 -0.56 -4.51 16.89
C THR A 221 -1.80 -3.65 16.64
N GLU A 222 -2.60 -3.42 17.69
CA GLU A 222 -3.73 -2.49 17.63
C GLU A 222 -3.24 -1.09 17.23
N ARG A 223 -3.87 -0.45 16.23
CA ARG A 223 -3.43 0.82 15.64
C ARG A 223 -2.05 0.81 15.00
N GLY A 224 -1.42 -0.36 14.78
CA GLY A 224 -0.06 -0.45 14.27
C GLY A 224 0.16 0.26 12.94
N PHE A 225 -0.78 0.10 11.99
CA PHE A 225 -0.70 0.78 10.69
C PHE A 225 -1.20 2.24 10.77
N ARG A 226 -2.20 2.52 11.61
CA ARG A 226 -2.65 3.90 11.87
C ARG A 226 -1.54 4.79 12.41
N ASN A 227 -0.80 4.31 13.41
CA ASN A 227 0.32 5.02 14.01
C ASN A 227 1.44 5.27 12.97
N PHE A 228 1.65 4.30 12.06
CA PHE A 228 2.56 4.45 10.93
C PHE A 228 2.13 5.53 9.92
N LEU A 229 0.84 5.60 9.57
CA LEU A 229 0.30 6.65 8.71
C LEU A 229 0.37 8.06 9.36
N ASP A 230 0.37 8.13 10.69
CA ASP A 230 0.48 9.37 11.48
C ASP A 230 1.95 9.79 11.71
N GLU A 231 2.91 8.85 11.70
CA GLU A 231 4.33 9.16 11.56
C GLU A 231 4.68 9.57 10.12
N ALA A 232 4.16 8.86 9.11
CA ALA A 232 4.37 9.18 7.71
C ALA A 232 3.98 10.62 7.39
N GLY A 233 2.84 11.10 7.91
CA GLY A 233 2.41 12.47 7.70
C GLY A 233 3.31 13.53 8.33
N ARG A 234 3.96 13.21 9.45
CA ARG A 234 4.99 14.08 10.07
C ARG A 234 6.28 14.06 9.28
N LYS A 235 6.76 12.89 8.84
CA LYS A 235 8.03 12.72 8.13
C LYS A 235 7.98 13.32 6.71
N LEU A 236 6.86 13.18 6.00
CA LEU A 236 6.62 13.84 4.69
C LEU A 236 6.57 15.37 4.79
N ALA A 237 5.97 15.90 5.85
CA ALA A 237 5.94 17.34 6.14
C ALA A 237 7.35 17.89 6.40
N SER A 238 8.14 17.20 7.23
CA SER A 238 9.56 17.52 7.44
C SER A 238 10.38 17.42 6.14
N LEU A 239 10.15 16.41 5.30
CA LEU A 239 10.86 16.21 4.03
C LEU A 239 10.60 17.33 3.01
N ARG A 240 9.48 18.06 3.13
CA ARG A 240 9.20 19.28 2.35
C ARG A 240 9.73 20.57 2.97
N ASN A 241 10.26 20.52 4.20
CA ASN A 241 10.49 21.69 5.07
C ASN A 241 9.20 22.52 5.31
N ASP A 242 8.03 21.87 5.31
CA ASP A 242 6.72 22.46 5.57
C ASP A 242 6.01 21.65 6.66
N THR A 243 6.30 21.97 7.93
CA THR A 243 5.67 21.32 9.08
C THR A 243 4.18 21.65 9.23
N GLY A 244 3.68 22.72 8.58
CA GLY A 244 2.26 23.05 8.51
C GLY A 244 1.45 22.00 7.74
N SER A 245 2.03 21.46 6.67
CA SER A 245 1.43 20.39 5.86
C SER A 245 1.21 19.06 6.59
N ALA A 246 1.76 18.86 7.79
CA ALA A 246 1.60 17.60 8.55
C ALA A 246 0.13 17.23 8.79
N ARG A 247 -0.76 18.22 9.00
CA ARG A 247 -2.21 18.00 9.15
C ARG A 247 -2.89 17.57 7.84
N VAL A 248 -2.34 17.94 6.68
CA VAL A 248 -2.80 17.47 5.37
C VAL A 248 -2.42 16.01 5.20
N PHE A 249 -1.13 15.67 5.34
CA PHE A 249 -0.66 14.29 5.15
C PHE A 249 -1.31 13.31 6.14
N ALA A 250 -1.52 13.69 7.41
CA ALA A 250 -2.21 12.87 8.40
C ALA A 250 -3.70 12.63 8.11
N ARG A 251 -4.32 13.40 7.21
CA ARG A 251 -5.71 13.21 6.73
C ARG A 251 -5.78 12.74 5.28
N MET A 252 -4.65 12.63 4.60
CA MET A 252 -4.57 12.32 3.19
C MET A 252 -5.09 10.90 2.91
N PRO A 253 -6.03 10.72 1.96
CA PRO A 253 -6.52 9.40 1.58
C PRO A 253 -5.39 8.49 1.09
N VAL A 254 -5.45 7.23 1.46
CA VAL A 254 -4.44 6.20 1.22
C VAL A 254 -4.88 5.27 0.10
N VAL A 255 -4.01 5.06 -0.87
CA VAL A 255 -4.08 3.95 -1.83
C VAL A 255 -3.03 2.94 -1.41
N LEU A 256 -3.46 1.74 -0.99
CA LEU A 256 -2.58 0.67 -0.54
C LEU A 256 -2.26 -0.27 -1.70
N VAL A 257 -1.00 -0.30 -2.13
CA VAL A 257 -0.48 -1.21 -3.13
C VAL A 257 0.31 -2.31 -2.42
N ALA A 258 0.03 -3.58 -2.73
CA ALA A 258 0.77 -4.72 -2.21
C ALA A 258 1.19 -5.65 -3.34
N TYR A 259 2.48 -6.02 -3.37
CA TYR A 259 3.05 -6.92 -4.35
C TYR A 259 3.54 -8.21 -3.69
N SER A 260 3.21 -9.36 -4.29
CA SER A 260 3.71 -10.67 -3.87
C SER A 260 3.55 -10.90 -2.34
N GLY A 261 4.64 -11.16 -1.62
CA GLY A 261 4.68 -11.35 -0.16
C GLY A 261 4.09 -10.22 0.70
N GLY A 262 3.88 -9.01 0.18
CA GLY A 262 3.30 -7.86 0.90
C GLY A 262 1.82 -7.99 1.29
N PHE A 263 1.16 -9.09 0.94
CA PHE A 263 -0.28 -9.29 1.19
C PHE A 263 -0.66 -9.45 2.66
N VAL A 264 0.19 -10.06 3.49
CA VAL A 264 -0.08 -10.21 4.93
C VAL A 264 -0.07 -8.85 5.64
N PRO A 265 0.96 -7.99 5.52
CA PRO A 265 0.88 -6.65 6.09
C PRO A 265 -0.26 -5.83 5.48
N ALA A 266 -0.62 -6.04 4.21
CA ALA A 266 -1.80 -5.41 3.62
C ALA A 266 -3.10 -5.85 4.33
N ALA A 267 -3.34 -7.14 4.46
CA ALA A 267 -4.51 -7.69 5.12
C ALA A 267 -4.65 -7.24 6.59
N TRP A 268 -3.54 -7.14 7.32
CA TRP A 268 -3.53 -6.64 8.70
C TRP A 268 -3.69 -5.11 8.78
N SER A 269 -3.13 -4.36 7.83
CA SER A 269 -3.37 -2.91 7.70
C SER A 269 -4.85 -2.61 7.38
N LEU A 270 -5.49 -3.41 6.52
CA LEU A 270 -6.92 -3.30 6.22
C LEU A 270 -7.80 -3.70 7.41
N LYS A 271 -7.36 -4.65 8.25
CA LYS A 271 -8.03 -4.98 9.51
C LYS A 271 -7.97 -3.82 10.52
N ASP A 272 -6.81 -3.16 10.64
CA ASP A 272 -6.63 -1.99 11.52
C ASP A 272 -7.44 -0.78 11.03
N MET A 273 -7.47 -0.53 9.72
CA MET A 273 -8.23 0.57 9.13
C MET A 273 -9.74 0.31 9.10
N GLY A 274 -10.20 -0.91 8.81
CA GLY A 274 -11.61 -1.27 8.76
C GLY A 274 -12.42 -0.34 7.84
N ALA A 275 -13.48 0.27 8.37
CA ALA A 275 -14.35 1.20 7.65
C ALA A 275 -13.82 2.65 7.56
N ASP A 276 -12.56 2.91 7.90
CA ASP A 276 -11.96 4.25 7.86
C ASP A 276 -11.91 4.81 6.43
N SER A 277 -12.58 5.94 6.21
CA SER A 277 -12.72 6.58 4.90
C SER A 277 -11.42 7.15 4.34
N ARG A 278 -10.33 7.18 5.12
CA ARG A 278 -8.98 7.43 4.61
C ARG A 278 -8.53 6.31 3.66
N MET A 279 -9.00 5.07 3.78
CA MET A 279 -8.67 4.01 2.82
C MET A 279 -9.41 4.19 1.50
N ARG A 280 -8.78 4.89 0.54
CA ARG A 280 -9.36 5.26 -0.75
C ARG A 280 -9.42 4.08 -1.73
N GLY A 281 -8.47 3.16 -1.63
CA GLY A 281 -8.48 1.94 -2.43
C GLY A 281 -7.30 1.01 -2.18
N VAL A 282 -7.37 -0.18 -2.77
CA VAL A 282 -6.38 -1.26 -2.67
C VAL A 282 -6.04 -1.77 -4.07
N LEU A 283 -4.75 -2.00 -4.31
CA LEU A 283 -4.22 -2.67 -5.51
C LEU A 283 -3.35 -3.85 -5.08
N LEU A 284 -3.75 -5.07 -5.43
CA LEU A 284 -2.93 -6.27 -5.29
C LEU A 284 -2.26 -6.60 -6.63
N LEU A 285 -0.94 -6.77 -6.59
CA LEU A 285 -0.07 -7.11 -7.72
C LEU A 285 0.47 -8.53 -7.52
N ASP A 286 -0.26 -9.51 -8.06
CA ASP A 286 -0.09 -10.96 -7.88
C ASP A 286 0.23 -11.36 -6.43
N ALA A 287 -0.49 -10.75 -5.49
CA ALA A 287 -0.17 -10.78 -4.06
C ALA A 287 -1.10 -11.67 -3.23
N LEU A 288 -2.33 -11.96 -3.69
CA LEU A 288 -3.33 -12.64 -2.87
C LEU A 288 -3.00 -14.14 -2.67
N TYR A 289 -2.11 -14.45 -1.73
CA TYR A 289 -1.73 -15.83 -1.35
C TYR A 289 -2.47 -16.34 -0.10
N GLY A 290 -3.44 -15.58 0.41
CA GLY A 290 -4.19 -15.91 1.61
C GLY A 290 -4.88 -14.68 2.21
N GLU A 291 -5.35 -14.82 3.45
CA GLU A 291 -6.04 -13.78 4.22
C GLU A 291 -7.33 -13.23 3.55
N GLU A 292 -7.95 -14.01 2.64
CA GLU A 292 -9.10 -13.59 1.84
C GLU A 292 -10.25 -13.02 2.68
N GLU A 293 -10.48 -13.54 3.89
CA GLU A 293 -11.51 -13.05 4.81
C GLU A 293 -11.28 -11.60 5.25
N LYS A 294 -10.03 -11.19 5.47
CA LYS A 294 -9.70 -9.80 5.83
C LYS A 294 -9.99 -8.86 4.67
N PHE A 295 -9.64 -9.25 3.44
CA PHE A 295 -9.98 -8.49 2.23
C PHE A 295 -11.50 -8.45 1.98
N ALA A 296 -12.19 -9.59 2.07
CA ALA A 296 -13.65 -9.69 1.88
C ALA A 296 -14.43 -8.85 2.89
N THR A 297 -13.94 -8.74 4.12
CA THR A 297 -14.53 -7.92 5.18
C THR A 297 -14.25 -6.44 4.97
N TRP A 298 -13.02 -6.04 4.61
CA TRP A 298 -12.72 -4.64 4.27
C TRP A 298 -13.53 -4.15 3.05
N ILE A 299 -13.58 -4.93 1.95
CA ILE A 299 -14.43 -4.64 0.77
C ILE A 299 -15.92 -4.61 1.16
N GLY A 300 -16.31 -5.42 2.14
CA GLY A 300 -17.65 -5.43 2.74
C GLY A 300 -18.04 -4.11 3.42
N THR A 301 -17.08 -3.41 4.03
CA THR A 301 -17.33 -2.15 4.75
C THR A 301 -17.03 -0.89 3.93
N ALA A 302 -15.93 -0.87 3.18
CA ALA A 302 -15.39 0.32 2.51
C ALA A 302 -16.04 0.55 1.11
N ARG A 303 -17.36 0.70 1.06
CA ARG A 303 -18.14 0.67 -0.20
C ARG A 303 -17.80 1.78 -1.22
N SER A 304 -17.20 2.89 -0.79
CA SER A 304 -16.73 3.97 -1.66
C SER A 304 -15.27 3.82 -2.11
N ALA A 305 -14.54 2.84 -1.56
CA ALA A 305 -13.18 2.54 -1.96
C ALA A 305 -13.15 1.64 -3.20
N PHE A 306 -12.02 1.64 -3.93
CA PHE A 306 -11.79 0.65 -4.99
C PHE A 306 -10.98 -0.54 -4.47
N PHE A 307 -11.19 -1.71 -5.04
CA PHE A 307 -10.33 -2.88 -4.91
C PHE A 307 -9.97 -3.39 -6.30
N VAL A 308 -8.68 -3.47 -6.60
CA VAL A 308 -8.15 -4.12 -7.79
C VAL A 308 -7.26 -5.27 -7.33
N SER A 309 -7.50 -6.47 -7.84
CA SER A 309 -6.54 -7.57 -7.75
C SER A 309 -6.16 -8.01 -9.15
N ALA A 310 -4.93 -7.72 -9.55
CA ALA A 310 -4.33 -8.27 -10.76
C ALA A 310 -3.50 -9.49 -10.39
N TYR A 311 -3.69 -10.61 -11.09
CA TYR A 311 -3.07 -11.88 -10.74
C TYR A 311 -2.63 -12.71 -11.94
N THR A 312 -1.55 -13.47 -11.72
CA THR A 312 -1.14 -14.58 -12.58
C THR A 312 -1.83 -15.87 -12.14
N ARG A 313 -1.50 -16.99 -12.80
CA ARG A 313 -1.85 -18.35 -12.35
C ARG A 313 -1.47 -18.64 -10.88
N TYR A 314 -0.46 -17.97 -10.31
CA TYR A 314 0.03 -18.26 -8.95
C TYR A 314 -0.98 -17.92 -7.85
N THR A 315 -1.71 -16.80 -7.98
CA THR A 315 -2.74 -16.41 -6.99
C THR A 315 -4.18 -16.65 -7.50
N GLN A 316 -4.36 -17.29 -8.65
CA GLN A 316 -5.67 -17.54 -9.28
C GLN A 316 -6.70 -18.23 -8.36
N ARG A 317 -6.27 -19.24 -7.57
CA ARG A 317 -7.18 -19.97 -6.65
C ARG A 317 -7.74 -19.05 -5.56
N HIS A 318 -6.89 -18.24 -4.94
CA HIS A 318 -7.28 -17.30 -3.89
C HIS A 318 -8.14 -16.16 -4.43
N ASN A 319 -7.89 -15.71 -5.67
CA ASN A 319 -8.77 -14.75 -6.34
C ASN A 319 -10.15 -15.35 -6.65
N ALA A 320 -10.24 -16.64 -7.00
CA ALA A 320 -11.52 -17.34 -7.13
C ALA A 320 -12.24 -17.56 -5.78
N ASN A 321 -11.50 -17.82 -4.70
CA ASN A 321 -12.03 -17.85 -3.33
C ASN A 321 -12.64 -16.49 -2.97
N LEU A 322 -11.87 -15.41 -3.10
CA LEU A 322 -12.31 -14.06 -2.76
C LEU A 322 -13.53 -13.62 -3.61
N LYS A 323 -13.54 -13.89 -4.92
CA LYS A 323 -14.74 -13.69 -5.77
C LYS A 323 -15.98 -14.40 -5.21
N SER A 324 -15.85 -15.66 -4.81
CA SER A 324 -16.95 -16.43 -4.22
C SER A 324 -17.43 -15.84 -2.89
N MET A 325 -16.51 -15.42 -2.03
CA MET A 325 -16.82 -14.77 -0.74
C MET A 325 -17.50 -13.41 -0.90
N LEU A 326 -17.13 -12.66 -1.93
CA LEU A 326 -17.76 -11.38 -2.28
C LEU A 326 -19.16 -11.58 -2.88
N ALA A 327 -19.33 -12.53 -3.80
CA ALA A 327 -20.64 -12.89 -4.36
C ALA A 327 -21.62 -13.35 -3.25
N ALA A 328 -21.17 -14.17 -2.31
CA ALA A 328 -21.96 -14.59 -1.14
C ALA A 328 -22.37 -13.43 -0.20
N ARG A 329 -21.69 -12.28 -0.29
CA ARG A 329 -22.00 -11.03 0.44
C ARG A 329 -22.81 -10.03 -0.40
N GLY A 330 -23.30 -10.43 -1.58
CA GLY A 330 -24.03 -9.56 -2.52
C GLY A 330 -23.15 -8.49 -3.19
N ILE A 331 -21.83 -8.71 -3.27
CA ILE A 331 -20.86 -7.74 -3.76
C ILE A 331 -20.50 -8.08 -5.21
N ALA A 332 -20.91 -7.23 -6.15
CA ALA A 332 -20.54 -7.36 -7.55
C ALA A 332 -19.04 -7.09 -7.76
N SER A 333 -18.42 -7.81 -8.71
CA SER A 333 -17.02 -7.60 -9.11
C SER A 333 -16.83 -7.81 -10.60
N GLY A 334 -16.10 -6.90 -11.26
CA GLY A 334 -15.75 -7.00 -12.68
C GLY A 334 -14.45 -7.77 -12.95
N THR A 335 -14.20 -8.04 -14.22
CA THR A 335 -12.96 -8.64 -14.75
C THR A 335 -12.02 -7.62 -15.42
N GLU A 336 -12.43 -6.35 -15.47
CA GLU A 336 -11.78 -5.28 -16.21
C GLU A 336 -11.62 -4.02 -15.32
N LEU A 337 -10.77 -3.08 -15.73
CA LEU A 337 -10.73 -1.73 -15.14
C LEU A 337 -11.57 -0.78 -16.00
N GLY A 338 -12.59 -0.16 -15.40
CA GLY A 338 -13.25 0.99 -16.02
C GLY A 338 -12.35 2.23 -16.05
N ASP A 339 -12.73 3.22 -16.85
CA ASP A 339 -11.96 4.46 -17.08
C ASP A 339 -11.79 5.34 -15.82
N SER A 340 -12.54 5.05 -14.76
CA SER A 340 -12.51 5.79 -13.51
C SER A 340 -12.75 4.88 -12.31
N LEU A 341 -11.88 4.98 -11.32
CA LEU A 341 -12.00 4.40 -9.98
C LEU A 341 -12.57 5.42 -8.97
N SER A 342 -13.00 6.61 -9.42
CA SER A 342 -13.53 7.72 -8.60
C SER A 342 -14.75 7.34 -7.74
N ARG A 343 -15.50 6.31 -8.14
CA ARG A 343 -16.70 5.81 -7.43
C ARG A 343 -16.46 4.53 -6.61
N GLY A 344 -15.21 4.08 -6.50
CA GLY A 344 -14.89 2.78 -5.93
C GLY A 344 -15.19 1.62 -6.89
N GLY A 345 -15.47 0.43 -6.36
CA GLY A 345 -15.77 -0.78 -7.13
C GLY A 345 -14.75 -1.90 -6.92
N VAL A 346 -15.01 -3.08 -7.49
CA VAL A 346 -14.17 -4.28 -7.31
C VAL A 346 -13.83 -4.89 -8.67
N SER A 347 -12.55 -5.01 -8.99
CA SER A 347 -12.05 -5.57 -10.25
C SER A 347 -10.99 -6.64 -10.04
N PHE A 348 -11.03 -7.68 -10.87
CA PHE A 348 -10.16 -8.85 -10.79
C PHE A 348 -9.56 -9.19 -12.16
N LEU A 349 -8.33 -8.76 -12.38
CA LEU A 349 -7.65 -8.81 -13.67
C LEU A 349 -6.78 -10.08 -13.75
N ALA A 350 -7.25 -11.08 -14.47
CA ALA A 350 -6.43 -12.26 -14.77
C ALA A 350 -5.49 -11.94 -15.94
N THR A 351 -4.18 -11.91 -15.69
CA THR A 351 -3.18 -11.77 -16.75
C THR A 351 -2.83 -13.12 -17.39
N GLY A 352 -2.45 -13.11 -18.66
CA GLY A 352 -2.11 -14.33 -19.43
C GLY A 352 -0.87 -15.07 -18.95
N SER A 353 -0.50 -16.13 -19.69
CA SER A 353 0.68 -16.98 -19.44
C SER A 353 1.99 -16.21 -19.35
N ASP A 354 2.07 -15.10 -20.07
CA ASP A 354 3.29 -14.38 -20.43
C ASP A 354 3.66 -13.31 -19.38
N ALA A 355 2.75 -13.03 -18.44
CA ALA A 355 2.99 -12.10 -17.35
C ALA A 355 3.90 -12.75 -16.28
N VAL A 356 5.10 -12.18 -16.11
CA VAL A 356 6.13 -12.69 -15.21
C VAL A 356 5.94 -12.12 -13.80
N HIS A 357 5.80 -12.99 -12.79
CA HIS A 357 5.61 -12.58 -11.40
C HIS A 357 6.68 -11.61 -10.90
N GLN A 358 7.96 -11.82 -11.26
CA GLN A 358 9.08 -11.00 -10.78
C GLN A 358 9.03 -9.54 -11.27
N ASP A 359 8.41 -9.32 -12.43
CA ASP A 359 8.31 -8.03 -13.12
C ASP A 359 6.91 -7.40 -12.93
N TYR A 360 6.02 -8.04 -12.18
CA TYR A 360 4.59 -7.70 -12.09
C TYR A 360 4.27 -6.31 -11.49
N VAL A 361 5.29 -5.61 -10.98
CA VAL A 361 5.17 -4.21 -10.54
C VAL A 361 5.43 -3.22 -11.68
N THR A 362 6.17 -3.62 -12.72
CA THR A 362 6.48 -2.81 -13.92
C THR A 362 5.76 -3.29 -15.17
N GLN A 363 5.40 -4.57 -15.28
CA GLN A 363 4.71 -5.19 -16.41
C GLN A 363 3.65 -6.19 -15.92
N ALA A 364 2.36 -5.85 -16.07
CA ALA A 364 1.24 -6.69 -15.63
C ALA A 364 0.16 -6.81 -16.72
N TRP A 365 -1.00 -6.16 -16.55
CA TRP A 365 -1.97 -5.94 -17.64
C TRP A 365 -1.58 -4.76 -18.54
N THR A 366 -0.53 -4.04 -18.17
CA THR A 366 -0.01 -2.81 -18.77
C THR A 366 1.42 -2.57 -18.28
N GLU A 367 2.14 -1.67 -18.92
CA GLU A 367 3.39 -1.11 -18.40
C GLU A 367 3.07 -0.10 -17.27
N PHE A 368 3.79 -0.20 -16.14
CA PHE A 368 3.60 0.59 -14.93
C PHE A 368 2.17 0.54 -14.37
N PRO A 369 1.70 -0.62 -13.86
CA PRO A 369 0.35 -0.78 -13.31
C PRO A 369 -0.02 0.22 -12.19
N ILE A 370 0.95 0.76 -11.42
CA ILE A 370 0.65 1.78 -10.39
C ILE A 370 0.32 3.13 -11.04
N LYS A 371 1.02 3.49 -12.12
CA LYS A 371 0.73 4.68 -12.95
C LYS A 371 -0.66 4.57 -13.57
N ASP A 372 -1.01 3.40 -14.10
CA ASP A 372 -2.30 3.13 -14.76
C ASP A 372 -3.51 3.21 -13.81
N VAL A 373 -3.35 2.77 -12.56
CA VAL A 373 -4.37 2.93 -11.51
C VAL A 373 -4.49 4.39 -11.05
N LEU A 374 -3.39 5.13 -10.92
CA LEU A 374 -3.41 6.55 -10.57
C LEU A 374 -4.07 7.41 -11.67
N ALA A 375 -3.86 7.07 -12.95
CA ALA A 375 -4.52 7.74 -14.08
C ALA A 375 -6.06 7.64 -14.04
N ARG A 376 -6.62 6.59 -13.42
CA ARG A 376 -8.06 6.38 -13.24
C ARG A 376 -8.64 7.09 -12.01
N LEU A 377 -7.87 7.99 -11.38
CA LEU A 377 -8.30 8.88 -10.30
C LEU A 377 -8.26 10.36 -10.76
N PRO A 378 -9.15 10.78 -11.68
CA PRO A 378 -9.18 12.14 -12.24
C PRO A 378 -9.39 13.24 -11.18
N GLU A 379 -9.78 12.91 -9.96
CA GLU A 379 -9.79 13.82 -8.81
C GLU A 379 -8.39 14.31 -8.37
N LEU A 380 -7.29 13.67 -8.78
CA LEU A 380 -5.92 14.02 -8.35
C LEU A 380 -5.21 15.02 -9.28
N TYR A 381 -5.80 15.30 -10.43
CA TYR A 381 -5.21 16.08 -11.50
C TYR A 381 -5.61 17.56 -11.42
N VAL A 382 -4.92 18.43 -12.16
CA VAL A 382 -5.43 19.79 -12.39
C VAL A 382 -6.62 19.65 -13.33
N ARG A 383 -7.82 19.96 -12.84
CA ARG A 383 -8.96 20.21 -13.71
C ARG A 383 -8.77 21.58 -14.34
N ASP A 384 -8.51 21.60 -15.64
CA ASP A 384 -8.53 22.83 -16.42
C ASP A 384 -9.95 23.45 -16.33
N PRO A 385 -10.10 24.71 -15.88
CA PRO A 385 -11.41 25.35 -15.77
C PRO A 385 -12.16 25.43 -17.11
N ASP A 386 -11.46 25.51 -18.25
CA ASP A 386 -12.09 25.58 -19.58
C ASP A 386 -12.74 24.23 -19.97
N THR A 387 -12.25 23.13 -19.42
CA THR A 387 -12.87 21.81 -19.55
C THR A 387 -14.19 21.71 -18.77
N VAL A 388 -14.41 22.53 -17.75
CA VAL A 388 -15.69 22.57 -17.00
C VAL A 388 -16.73 23.42 -17.74
N ALA A 389 -16.29 24.48 -18.41
CA ALA A 389 -17.17 25.32 -19.22
C ALA A 389 -17.81 24.56 -20.40
N SER A 390 -17.09 23.61 -21.00
CA SER A 390 -17.58 22.76 -22.11
C SER A 390 -18.49 21.60 -21.67
N ILE A 391 -18.43 21.19 -20.40
CA ILE A 391 -19.31 20.15 -19.83
C ILE A 391 -20.68 20.70 -19.41
N THR A 392 -20.80 22.02 -19.20
CA THR A 392 -22.09 22.66 -18.92
C THR A 392 -22.94 22.67 -20.19
N PRO A 393 -24.13 22.02 -20.23
CA PRO A 393 -24.96 22.03 -21.42
C PRO A 393 -25.40 23.46 -21.74
N ARG A 394 -25.00 23.99 -22.92
CA ARG A 394 -25.62 25.20 -23.47
C ARG A 394 -27.10 24.92 -23.65
N SER A 395 -27.92 25.40 -22.71
CA SER A 395 -29.37 25.27 -22.76
C SER A 395 -29.85 25.93 -24.05
N ARG A 396 -30.30 25.14 -25.03
CA ARG A 396 -30.96 25.64 -26.23
C ARG A 396 -32.26 26.32 -25.83
N ARG A 397 -32.16 27.61 -25.48
CA ARG A 397 -33.29 28.52 -25.38
C ARG A 397 -34.04 28.41 -26.69
N ARG A 398 -35.26 27.85 -26.67
CA ARG A 398 -36.11 27.78 -27.85
C ARG A 398 -36.46 29.21 -28.25
N GLU A 399 -35.75 29.74 -29.24
CA GLU A 399 -36.23 30.85 -30.03
C GLU A 399 -37.50 30.37 -30.71
N ARG A 400 -38.64 30.81 -30.19
CA ARG A 400 -39.91 30.73 -30.91
C ARG A 400 -39.80 31.78 -32.00
N SER A 401 -39.62 31.36 -33.25
CA SER A 401 -39.85 32.29 -34.35
C SER A 401 -41.30 32.76 -34.26
N ALA A 402 -41.47 34.06 -34.12
CA ALA A 402 -42.75 34.73 -34.13
C ALA A 402 -42.85 35.53 -35.43
N ASP A 403 -42.77 34.82 -36.57
CA ASP A 403 -43.22 35.37 -37.83
C ASP A 403 -44.73 35.25 -37.90
N ALA A 404 -45.38 36.42 -37.96
CA ALA A 404 -46.73 36.56 -38.44
C ALA A 404 -46.66 37.49 -39.67
N ASP A 405 -47.33 37.11 -40.75
CA ASP A 405 -47.88 38.10 -41.67
C ASP A 405 -49.20 37.56 -42.25
N PRO A 406 -50.20 38.43 -42.58
CA PRO A 406 -51.54 38.00 -42.97
C PRO A 406 -51.82 38.17 -44.48
N ARG A 407 -53.04 37.73 -44.87
CA ARG A 407 -53.73 37.82 -46.19
C ARG A 407 -53.66 36.54 -47.02
#